data_AF-A0A2T6FIT7-F1
#
_entry.id   AF-A0A2T6FIT7-F1
#
_cell.length_a   1.000
_cell.length_b   1.000
_cell.length_c   1.000
_cell.angle_alpha   90.00
_cell.angle_beta   90.00
_cell.angle_gamma   90.00
#
_symmetry.space_group_name_H-M   'P 1'
#
loop_
_entity.id
_entity.type
_entity.pdbx_description
1 polymer ?
#
loop_
_entity_poly.entity_id
_entity_poly.type
_entity_poly.pdbx_seq_one_letter_code
_entity_poly.pdbx_strand_id
1 'polypeptide(L)'
;MKSFWSRGMCLVLSMTAVSAMASGGGNAPSEGVNYIAIAPPLIVNYGGPGKVRYIKAELSLRAENAADATEVIHHLPLIRDRLVSILSAQTEEIISTAEGKEYLRVYALAEINTALLKVEGHDHHEEEHGDDQDKKHSVKKGGHESGTHEKDTHEDTTEKPETEHVAAALPSAADVKPVKGPASDLFFNNFVVQK
;
A
#
# COMPACT_ATOMS: atom_id res chain seq x y z
N MET A 1 49.50 -37.49 46.45
CA MET A 1 48.69 -38.68 46.81
C MET A 1 47.39 -38.20 47.46
N LYS A 2 46.23 -38.62 46.89
CA LYS A 2 44.86 -38.60 47.46
C LYS A 2 44.21 -37.22 47.68
N SER A 3 42.98 -36.90 47.30
CA SER A 3 41.96 -37.40 46.36
C SER A 3 40.73 -36.50 46.56
N PHE A 4 40.10 -36.09 45.47
CA PHE A 4 38.64 -35.98 45.26
C PHE A 4 37.72 -35.69 46.46
N TRP A 5 37.04 -34.54 46.41
CA TRP A 5 35.61 -34.50 46.73
C TRP A 5 34.86 -33.54 45.79
N SER A 6 34.09 -34.14 44.88
CA SER A 6 33.07 -33.52 44.06
C SER A 6 31.78 -33.37 44.84
N ARG A 7 31.26 -32.14 44.97
CA ARG A 7 29.83 -31.76 45.07
C ARG A 7 29.81 -30.28 44.62
N GLY A 8 29.33 -29.87 43.45
CA GLY A 8 28.00 -30.11 42.89
C GLY A 8 27.00 -29.10 43.48
N MET A 9 26.93 -27.87 42.94
CA MET A 9 25.79 -26.98 43.17
C MET A 9 25.65 -25.91 42.06
N CYS A 10 24.57 -26.06 41.28
CA CYS A 10 23.77 -25.08 40.56
C CYS A 10 24.38 -23.73 40.11
N LEU A 11 24.59 -23.64 38.79
CA LEU A 11 23.81 -22.79 37.87
C LEU A 11 23.26 -21.47 38.45
N VAL A 12 23.93 -20.36 38.16
CA VAL A 12 23.29 -19.04 38.04
C VAL A 12 23.81 -18.39 36.76
N LEU A 13 23.23 -18.80 35.63
CA LEU A 13 23.32 -18.06 34.38
C LEU A 13 22.43 -16.83 34.54
N SER A 14 23.01 -15.72 35.01
CA SER A 14 22.35 -14.42 35.12
C SER A 14 22.13 -13.87 33.71
N MET A 15 21.04 -14.28 33.10
CA MET A 15 20.54 -13.75 31.83
C MET A 15 19.91 -12.38 32.13
N THR A 16 20.69 -11.32 32.04
CA THR A 16 20.17 -9.95 32.03
C THR A 16 19.40 -9.76 30.72
N ALA A 17 18.08 -9.93 30.78
CA ALA A 17 17.18 -9.50 29.74
C ALA A 17 17.24 -7.97 29.65
N VAL A 18 17.93 -7.46 28.64
CA VAL A 18 17.82 -6.05 28.24
C VAL A 18 16.46 -5.93 27.57
N SER A 19 15.45 -5.51 28.34
CA SER A 19 14.16 -5.10 27.79
C SER A 19 14.40 -3.88 26.91
N ALA A 20 14.37 -4.09 25.60
CA ALA A 20 14.27 -3.01 24.63
C ALA A 20 12.90 -2.34 24.80
N MET A 21 12.86 -1.26 25.57
CA MET A 21 11.73 -0.35 25.61
C MET A 21 11.62 0.29 24.22
N ALA A 22 10.70 -0.23 23.40
CA ALA A 22 10.28 0.41 22.18
C ALA A 22 9.63 1.75 22.58
N SER A 23 10.29 2.85 22.23
CA SER A 23 9.80 4.23 22.41
C SER A 23 8.61 4.50 21.49
N GLY A 24 7.46 3.91 21.80
CA GLY A 24 6.17 4.34 21.29
C GLY A 24 5.65 5.46 22.19
N GLY A 25 6.06 6.70 21.91
CA GLY A 25 5.50 7.87 22.59
C GLY A 25 4.03 8.04 22.21
N GLY A 26 3.13 7.44 22.98
CA GLY A 26 1.68 7.56 22.81
C GLY A 26 1.09 8.29 23.99
N ASN A 27 0.96 9.62 23.90
CA ASN A 27 -0.08 10.29 24.66
C ASN A 27 -1.42 9.78 24.12
N ALA A 28 -2.39 9.52 25.00
CA ALA A 28 -3.75 9.20 24.58
C ALA A 28 -4.27 10.30 23.63
N PRO A 29 -5.04 9.96 22.58
CA PRO A 29 -5.59 10.94 21.66
C PRO A 29 -6.36 12.04 22.39
N SER A 30 -6.13 13.30 22.03
CA SER A 30 -6.86 14.42 22.62
C SER A 30 -8.27 14.51 22.04
N GLU A 31 -9.23 15.02 22.82
CA GLU A 31 -10.54 15.41 22.29
C GLU A 31 -10.37 16.51 21.24
N GLY A 32 -10.53 16.17 19.95
CA GLY A 32 -10.38 17.08 18.81
C GLY A 32 -9.39 16.58 17.76
N VAL A 33 -8.80 17.51 17.01
CA VAL A 33 -7.88 17.20 15.91
C VAL A 33 -6.57 16.62 16.44
N ASN A 34 -6.18 15.47 15.92
CA ASN A 34 -4.93 14.80 16.26
C ASN A 34 -4.04 14.66 15.02
N TYR A 35 -2.73 14.82 15.21
CA TYR A 35 -1.72 14.57 14.18
C TYR A 35 -0.87 13.37 14.59
N ILE A 36 -0.99 12.29 13.83
CA ILE A 36 -0.35 11.00 14.11
C ILE A 36 0.85 10.85 13.18
N ALA A 37 2.06 10.87 13.74
CA ALA A 37 3.28 10.66 12.97
C ALA A 37 3.44 9.19 12.57
N ILE A 38 3.80 8.95 11.31
CA ILE A 38 4.16 7.62 10.80
C ILE A 38 5.64 7.40 11.10
N ALA A 39 5.92 6.96 12.32
CA ALA A 39 7.27 6.68 12.79
C ALA A 39 7.57 5.17 12.78
N PRO A 40 8.81 4.75 12.42
CA PRO A 40 9.92 5.58 11.93
C PRO A 40 9.71 6.03 10.47
N PRO A 41 10.53 6.95 9.94
CA PRO A 41 10.48 7.34 8.53
C PRO A 41 10.46 6.13 7.59
N LEU A 42 9.73 6.23 6.49
CA LEU A 42 9.71 5.20 5.45
C LEU A 42 10.95 5.34 4.58
N ILE A 43 11.69 4.25 4.41
CA ILE A 43 12.78 4.15 3.44
C ILE A 43 12.40 3.03 2.50
N VAL A 44 12.11 3.36 1.24
CA VAL A 44 11.59 2.43 0.25
C VAL A 44 12.37 2.52 -1.04
N ASN A 45 12.61 1.38 -1.68
CA ASN A 45 13.14 1.34 -3.03
C ASN A 45 12.00 1.62 -4.01
N TYR A 46 12.26 2.39 -5.06
CA TYR A 46 11.26 2.70 -6.08
C TYR A 46 11.83 2.55 -7.49
N GLY A 47 10.94 2.45 -8.47
CA GLY A 47 11.27 2.28 -9.87
C GLY A 47 11.52 0.84 -10.29
N GLY A 48 12.02 0.67 -11.52
CA GLY A 48 12.22 -0.63 -12.17
C GLY A 48 13.65 -1.17 -12.12
N PRO A 49 13.93 -2.24 -12.90
CA PRO A 49 15.26 -2.84 -12.99
C PRO A 49 16.32 -1.82 -13.41
N GLY A 50 17.45 -1.79 -12.70
CA GLY A 50 18.53 -0.84 -12.95
C GLY A 50 19.19 -0.37 -11.66
N LYS A 51 19.60 0.90 -11.63
CA LYS A 51 20.16 1.51 -10.41
C LYS A 51 19.10 1.57 -9.32
N VAL A 52 19.45 1.06 -8.14
CA VAL A 52 18.60 1.13 -6.96
C VAL A 52 18.48 2.59 -6.53
N ARG A 53 17.24 3.07 -6.44
CA ARG A 53 16.90 4.41 -5.98
C ARG A 53 15.97 4.28 -4.79
N TYR A 54 16.07 5.20 -3.85
CA TYR A 54 15.30 5.14 -2.62
C TYR A 54 14.61 6.47 -2.29
N ILE A 55 13.44 6.36 -1.67
CA ILE A 55 12.69 7.49 -1.11
C ILE A 55 12.83 7.40 0.41
N LYS A 56 13.18 8.53 1.05
CA LYS A 56 12.99 8.73 2.48
C LYS A 56 11.78 9.64 2.69
N ALA A 57 10.72 9.11 3.28
CA ALA A 57 9.48 9.83 3.55
C ALA A 57 9.18 9.89 5.06
N GLU A 58 9.02 11.10 5.58
CA GLU A 58 8.50 11.40 6.92
C GLU A 58 7.08 11.92 6.75
N LEU A 59 6.12 11.19 7.28
CA LEU A 59 4.70 11.40 7.01
C LEU A 59 3.91 11.54 8.32
N SER A 60 2.80 12.27 8.28
CA SER A 60 1.82 12.32 9.37
C SER A 60 0.40 12.26 8.83
N LEU A 61 -0.50 11.63 9.56
CA LEU A 61 -1.93 11.64 9.30
C LEU A 61 -2.63 12.61 10.24
N ARG A 62 -3.67 13.28 9.77
CA ARG A 62 -4.61 14.02 10.61
C ARG A 62 -5.87 13.20 10.81
N ALA A 63 -6.38 13.20 12.03
CA ALA A 63 -7.70 12.68 12.40
C ALA A 63 -8.50 13.82 13.06
N GLU A 64 -9.80 13.91 12.79
CA GLU A 64 -10.63 15.04 13.28
C GLU A 64 -11.03 14.91 14.76
N ASN A 65 -11.06 13.68 15.28
CA ASN A 65 -11.50 13.38 16.63
C ASN A 65 -10.67 12.25 17.27
N ALA A 66 -10.88 12.04 18.57
CA ALA A 66 -10.12 11.05 19.35
C ALA A 66 -10.42 9.59 18.96
N ALA A 67 -11.63 9.29 18.48
CA ALA A 67 -12.01 7.94 18.06
C ALA A 67 -11.28 7.57 16.76
N ASP A 68 -11.37 8.43 15.74
CA ASP A 68 -10.64 8.28 14.48
C ASP A 68 -9.12 8.20 14.71
N ALA A 69 -8.59 9.01 15.63
CA ALA A 69 -7.18 8.98 15.98
C ALA A 69 -6.78 7.65 16.64
N THR A 70 -7.62 7.10 17.50
CA THR A 70 -7.40 5.78 18.14
C THR A 70 -7.34 4.69 17.07
N GLU A 71 -8.26 4.72 16.11
CA GLU A 71 -8.30 3.77 15.01
C GLU A 71 -7.04 3.86 14.12
N VAL A 72 -6.68 5.07 13.69
CA VAL A 72 -5.46 5.30 12.90
C VAL A 72 -4.23 4.79 13.64
N ILE A 73 -4.12 5.07 14.95
CA ILE A 73 -3.01 4.59 15.79
C ILE A 73 -3.01 3.06 15.88
N HIS A 74 -4.17 2.45 16.11
CA HIS A 74 -4.33 1.00 16.22
C HIS A 74 -3.89 0.29 14.93
N HIS A 75 -4.21 0.87 13.77
CA HIS A 75 -3.94 0.29 12.45
C HIS A 75 -2.68 0.85 11.77
N LEU A 76 -1.78 1.55 12.48
CA LEU A 76 -0.52 2.03 11.93
C LEU A 76 0.29 0.98 11.14
N PRO A 77 0.36 -0.32 11.56
CA PRO A 77 1.04 -1.34 10.75
C PRO A 77 0.43 -1.52 9.35
N LEU A 78 -0.90 -1.52 9.23
CA LEU A 78 -1.62 -1.63 7.96
C LEU A 78 -1.36 -0.39 7.09
N ILE A 79 -1.48 0.80 7.68
CA ILE A 79 -1.24 2.08 7.01
C ILE A 79 0.18 2.12 6.44
N ARG A 80 1.16 1.68 7.23
CA ARG A 80 2.57 1.62 6.83
C ARG A 80 2.77 0.68 5.65
N ASP A 81 2.19 -0.51 5.67
CA ASP A 81 2.26 -1.47 4.57
C ASP A 81 1.72 -0.86 3.26
N ARG A 82 0.55 -0.21 3.32
CA ARG A 82 -0.04 0.47 2.15
C ARG A 82 0.87 1.54 1.59
N LEU A 83 1.41 2.41 2.44
CA LEU A 83 2.35 3.45 2.01
C LEU A 83 3.61 2.87 1.37
N VAL A 84 4.16 1.80 1.93
CA VAL A 84 5.33 1.13 1.35
C VAL A 84 5.00 0.57 -0.04
N SER A 85 3.86 -0.10 -0.19
CA SER A 85 3.40 -0.63 -1.47
C SER A 85 3.23 0.47 -2.52
N ILE A 86 2.54 1.56 -2.16
CA ILE A 86 2.27 2.68 -3.06
C ILE A 86 3.57 3.34 -3.49
N LEU A 87 4.45 3.68 -2.55
CA LEU A 87 5.69 4.40 -2.83
C LEU A 87 6.69 3.55 -3.63
N SER A 88 6.71 2.23 -3.42
CA SER A 88 7.62 1.33 -4.15
C SER A 88 7.24 1.17 -5.63
N ALA A 89 5.96 1.34 -5.96
CA ALA A 89 5.45 1.25 -7.33
C ALA A 89 5.66 2.53 -8.16
N GLN A 90 6.20 3.60 -7.56
CA GLN A 90 6.30 4.90 -8.23
C GLN A 90 7.45 4.98 -9.23
N THR A 91 7.26 5.86 -10.21
CA THR A 91 8.28 6.19 -11.22
C THR A 91 8.95 7.53 -10.91
N GLU A 92 10.07 7.81 -11.56
CA GLU A 92 10.83 9.05 -11.37
C GLU A 92 10.02 10.29 -11.74
N GLU A 93 9.23 10.19 -12.81
CA GLU A 93 8.43 11.27 -13.38
C GLU A 93 7.37 11.76 -12.38
N ILE A 94 6.79 10.84 -11.61
CA ILE A 94 5.79 11.16 -10.58
C ILE A 94 6.47 11.77 -9.35
N ILE A 95 7.48 11.11 -8.78
CA ILE A 95 8.03 11.53 -7.48
C ILE A 95 8.93 12.77 -7.54
N SER A 96 9.42 13.12 -8.73
CA SER A 96 10.32 14.27 -8.91
C SER A 96 9.55 15.58 -9.09
N THR A 97 8.27 15.51 -9.47
CA THR A 97 7.43 16.68 -9.74
C THR A 97 6.55 17.05 -8.54
N ALA A 98 6.17 18.33 -8.44
CA ALA A 98 5.26 18.78 -7.39
C ALA A 98 3.84 18.21 -7.60
N GLU A 99 3.38 18.18 -8.84
CA GLU A 99 2.07 17.63 -9.21
C GLU A 99 1.97 16.13 -8.91
N GLY A 100 2.99 15.35 -9.25
CA GLY A 100 3.00 13.91 -8.96
C GLY A 100 3.07 13.61 -7.46
N LYS A 101 3.76 14.44 -6.66
CA LYS A 101 3.71 14.34 -5.19
C LYS A 101 2.34 14.66 -4.62
N GLU A 102 1.64 15.65 -5.17
CA GLU A 102 0.28 15.99 -4.73
C GLU A 102 -0.71 14.89 -5.12
N TYR A 103 -0.61 14.35 -6.33
CA TYR A 103 -1.35 13.15 -6.73
C TYR A 103 -1.11 12.00 -5.75
N LEU A 104 0.15 11.72 -5.41
CA LEU A 104 0.50 10.66 -4.47
C LEU A 104 -0.09 10.87 -3.09
N ARG A 105 -0.15 12.12 -2.62
CA ARG A 105 -0.73 12.47 -1.33
C ARG A 105 -2.22 12.15 -1.29
N VAL A 106 -2.97 12.58 -2.31
CA VAL A 106 -4.41 12.34 -2.41
C VAL A 106 -4.71 10.86 -2.64
N TYR A 107 -3.96 10.22 -3.54
CA TYR A 107 -4.08 8.79 -3.84
C TYR A 107 -3.80 7.92 -2.60
N ALA A 108 -2.70 8.18 -1.90
CA ALA A 108 -2.36 7.42 -0.70
C ALA A 108 -3.38 7.60 0.43
N LEU A 109 -3.92 8.82 0.62
CA LEU A 109 -4.97 9.06 1.60
C LEU A 109 -6.23 8.23 1.30
N ALA A 110 -6.65 8.20 0.03
CA ALA A 110 -7.81 7.42 -0.41
C ALA A 110 -7.61 5.91 -0.19
N GLU A 111 -6.45 5.37 -0.55
CA GLU A 111 -6.08 3.96 -0.35
C GLU A 111 -5.98 3.59 1.13
N ILE A 112 -5.43 4.48 1.97
CA ILE A 112 -5.37 4.28 3.42
C ILE A 112 -6.77 4.18 4.01
N ASN A 113 -7.65 5.14 3.70
CA ASN A 113 -9.02 5.11 4.22
C ASN A 113 -9.79 3.89 3.71
N THR A 114 -9.62 3.52 2.44
CA THR A 114 -10.21 2.29 1.89
C THR A 114 -9.74 1.05 2.65
N ALA A 115 -8.45 0.96 2.97
CA ALA A 115 -7.90 -0.16 3.71
C ALA A 115 -8.39 -0.21 5.16
N LEU A 116 -8.53 0.93 5.84
CA LEU A 116 -9.06 1.05 7.20
C LEU A 116 -10.53 0.59 7.25
N LEU A 117 -11.37 1.15 6.38
CA LEU A 117 -12.81 0.83 6.33
C LEU A 117 -13.04 -0.67 6.07
N LYS A 118 -12.20 -1.29 5.22
CA LYS A 118 -12.26 -2.73 4.96
C LYS A 118 -11.96 -3.61 6.18
N VAL A 119 -11.05 -3.20 7.07
CA VAL A 119 -10.69 -4.02 8.25
C VAL A 119 -11.66 -3.84 9.41
N GLU A 120 -12.34 -2.70 9.47
CA GLU A 120 -13.35 -2.43 10.49
C GLU A 120 -14.72 -3.07 10.20
N GLY A 121 -14.90 -3.65 9.01
CA GLY A 121 -16.20 -4.16 8.59
C GLY A 121 -17.18 -3.04 8.22
N HIS A 122 -16.67 -1.84 7.90
CA HIS A 122 -17.42 -0.84 7.15
C HIS A 122 -17.52 -1.33 5.70
N ASP A 123 -18.38 -2.33 5.47
CA ASP A 123 -18.74 -2.79 4.14
C ASP A 123 -19.37 -1.62 3.38
N HIS A 124 -18.58 -0.97 2.52
CA HIS A 124 -19.11 -0.13 1.46
C HIS A 124 -19.82 -1.04 0.47
N HIS A 125 -21.08 -1.37 0.78
CA HIS A 125 -22.05 -1.66 -0.26
C HIS A 125 -22.22 -0.36 -1.06
N GLU A 126 -21.42 -0.17 -2.10
CA GLU A 126 -21.85 0.66 -3.21
C GLU A 126 -23.09 -0.03 -3.78
N GLU A 127 -24.27 0.49 -3.45
CA GLU A 127 -25.51 0.11 -4.12
C GLU A 127 -25.41 0.57 -5.57
N GLU A 128 -24.87 -0.29 -6.44
CA GLU A 128 -25.25 -0.29 -7.83
C GLU A 128 -26.72 -0.74 -7.91
N HIS A 129 -27.63 0.23 -7.83
CA HIS A 129 -28.98 0.06 -8.36
C HIS A 129 -28.91 0.06 -9.90
N GLY A 130 -28.44 -1.06 -10.46
CA GLY A 130 -28.71 -1.42 -11.84
C GLY A 130 -30.17 -1.86 -11.93
N ASP A 131 -31.02 -0.97 -12.42
CA ASP A 131 -32.43 -1.24 -12.68
C ASP A 131 -32.55 -2.26 -13.82
N ASP A 132 -32.81 -3.50 -13.46
CA ASP A 132 -32.97 -4.63 -14.37
C ASP A 132 -34.47 -4.81 -14.64
N GLN A 133 -34.95 -4.36 -15.82
CA GLN A 133 -36.25 -4.78 -16.35
C GLN A 133 -36.22 -5.09 -17.84
N ASP A 134 -36.07 -6.40 -18.09
CA ASP A 134 -37.07 -7.26 -18.73
C ASP A 134 -37.35 -7.16 -20.25
N LYS A 135 -37.03 -8.28 -20.90
CA LYS A 135 -37.86 -9.08 -21.84
C LYS A 135 -37.69 -8.97 -23.37
N LYS A 136 -36.98 -10.00 -23.87
CA LYS A 136 -37.53 -11.20 -24.56
C LYS A 136 -37.59 -11.23 -26.10
N HIS A 137 -37.36 -12.47 -26.58
CA HIS A 137 -37.55 -13.08 -27.91
C HIS A 137 -36.27 -13.15 -28.77
N SER A 138 -35.86 -14.26 -29.39
CA SER A 138 -36.38 -15.63 -29.46
C SER A 138 -35.41 -16.51 -30.29
N VAL A 139 -35.21 -17.77 -29.88
CA VAL A 139 -35.12 -18.99 -30.74
C VAL A 139 -34.11 -19.00 -31.91
N LYS A 140 -33.15 -19.95 -31.94
CA LYS A 140 -33.21 -21.22 -32.71
C LYS A 140 -32.00 -22.13 -32.45
N LYS A 141 -32.17 -23.39 -32.87
CA LYS A 141 -31.55 -24.65 -32.43
C LYS A 141 -30.73 -25.28 -33.57
N GLY A 142 -29.71 -26.09 -33.22
CA GLY A 142 -28.95 -27.01 -34.09
C GLY A 142 -27.48 -26.60 -34.19
N GLY A 143 -26.45 -27.42 -33.98
CA GLY A 143 -26.29 -28.87 -34.05
C GLY A 143 -25.16 -29.19 -35.04
N HIS A 144 -24.24 -30.10 -34.65
CA HIS A 144 -23.30 -30.88 -35.48
C HIS A 144 -21.81 -30.46 -35.58
N GLU A 145 -21.00 -31.37 -35.02
CA GLU A 145 -19.85 -32.11 -35.60
C GLU A 145 -18.42 -31.55 -35.68
N SER A 146 -17.55 -32.52 -35.36
CA SER A 146 -16.10 -32.57 -35.41
C SER A 146 -15.53 -32.48 -36.82
N GLY A 147 -14.35 -31.86 -36.94
CA GLY A 147 -13.50 -32.01 -38.11
C GLY A 147 -12.09 -31.49 -37.83
N THR A 148 -11.15 -32.42 -37.66
CA THR A 148 -9.70 -32.21 -37.82
C THR A 148 -9.37 -31.82 -39.26
N HIS A 149 -8.48 -30.83 -39.45
CA HIS A 149 -7.55 -30.86 -40.59
C HIS A 149 -6.27 -30.08 -40.33
N GLU A 150 -5.17 -30.69 -40.76
CA GLU A 150 -3.78 -30.25 -40.66
C GLU A 150 -3.44 -29.05 -41.55
N LYS A 151 -2.45 -28.27 -41.06
CA LYS A 151 -1.26 -27.72 -41.72
C LYS A 151 -1.45 -26.95 -43.04
N ASP A 152 -1.03 -25.68 -43.02
CA ASP A 152 -0.04 -25.18 -43.99
C ASP A 152 0.73 -23.96 -43.45
N THR A 153 2.03 -24.01 -43.71
CA THR A 153 3.07 -23.02 -43.44
C THR A 153 2.99 -21.83 -44.39
N HIS A 154 3.21 -20.62 -43.87
CA HIS A 154 3.93 -19.59 -44.61
C HIS A 154 4.73 -18.72 -43.64
N GLU A 155 6.06 -18.78 -43.76
CA GLU A 155 6.97 -17.71 -43.33
C GLU A 155 6.62 -16.43 -44.09
N ASP A 156 6.59 -15.27 -43.43
CA ASP A 156 7.30 -14.06 -43.85
C ASP A 156 7.21 -12.96 -42.78
N THR A 157 8.32 -12.24 -42.64
CA THR A 157 8.51 -10.87 -42.13
C THR A 157 8.18 -10.51 -40.67
N THR A 158 9.24 -10.56 -39.87
CA THR A 158 9.74 -9.46 -39.02
C THR A 158 8.87 -8.21 -38.92
N GLU A 159 8.28 -7.98 -37.75
CA GLU A 159 8.15 -6.64 -37.17
C GLU A 159 8.03 -6.79 -35.64
N LYS A 160 9.07 -6.33 -34.93
CA LYS A 160 8.98 -6.08 -33.48
C LYS A 160 7.92 -5.00 -33.30
N PRO A 161 6.96 -5.10 -32.35
CA PRO A 161 6.25 -3.92 -31.95
C PRO A 161 7.25 -3.05 -31.21
N GLU A 162 7.64 -1.95 -31.85
CA GLU A 162 8.30 -0.85 -31.18
C GLU A 162 7.37 -0.44 -30.04
N THR A 163 7.82 -0.62 -28.80
CA THR A 163 7.19 -0.03 -27.64
C THR A 163 7.29 1.48 -27.81
N GLU A 164 6.26 2.07 -28.40
CA GLU A 164 5.95 3.49 -28.23
C GLU A 164 5.94 3.75 -26.73
N HIS A 165 6.97 4.43 -26.24
CA HIS A 165 6.90 5.15 -24.98
C HIS A 165 5.91 6.29 -25.18
N VAL A 166 4.62 5.97 -25.16
CA VAL A 166 3.58 6.97 -24.97
C VAL A 166 3.92 7.61 -23.63
N ALA A 167 4.38 8.86 -23.66
CA ALA A 167 4.55 9.65 -22.46
C ALA A 167 3.16 9.80 -21.85
N ALA A 168 2.80 8.85 -20.98
CA ALA A 168 1.55 8.87 -20.26
C ALA A 168 1.48 10.22 -19.54
N ALA A 169 0.40 10.96 -19.77
CA ALA A 169 0.15 12.20 -19.05
C ALA A 169 0.29 11.90 -17.55
N LEU A 170 1.02 12.77 -16.84
CA LEU A 170 1.17 12.61 -15.39
C LEU A 170 -0.22 12.52 -14.77
N PRO A 171 -0.47 11.53 -13.88
CA PRO A 171 -1.77 11.40 -13.24
C PRO A 171 -2.06 12.64 -12.40
N SER A 172 -3.26 13.20 -12.51
CA SER A 172 -3.64 14.41 -11.77
C SER A 172 -4.32 14.05 -10.45
N ALA A 173 -4.09 14.84 -9.40
CA ALA A 173 -4.77 14.69 -8.12
C ALA A 173 -6.30 14.79 -8.23
N ALA A 174 -6.81 15.49 -9.25
CA ALA A 174 -8.24 15.63 -9.51
C ALA A 174 -8.92 14.32 -9.94
N ASP A 175 -8.16 13.36 -10.47
CA ASP A 175 -8.69 12.09 -10.97
C ASP A 175 -8.89 11.05 -9.85
N VAL A 176 -8.40 11.33 -8.65
CA VAL A 176 -8.53 10.42 -7.50
C VAL A 176 -9.90 10.61 -6.85
N LYS A 177 -10.70 9.54 -6.80
CA LYS A 177 -11.97 9.52 -6.05
C LYS A 177 -11.67 9.68 -4.55
N PRO A 178 -12.17 10.74 -3.88
CA PRO A 178 -11.92 10.92 -2.46
C PRO A 178 -12.68 9.86 -1.65
N VAL A 179 -11.99 9.27 -0.67
CA VAL A 179 -12.58 8.30 0.26
C VAL A 179 -12.60 8.92 1.65
N LYS A 180 -13.80 9.14 2.19
CA LYS A 180 -13.99 9.63 3.55
C LYS A 180 -13.74 8.49 4.53
N GLY A 181 -12.81 8.68 5.45
CA GLY A 181 -12.49 7.71 6.48
C GLY A 181 -11.85 8.36 7.70
N PRO A 182 -11.23 7.55 8.58
CA PRO A 182 -10.68 7.98 9.86
C PRO A 182 -9.51 8.96 9.72
N ALA A 183 -8.72 8.82 8.64
CA ALA A 183 -7.73 9.83 8.30
C ALA A 183 -8.38 10.94 7.46
N SER A 184 -8.36 12.17 7.96
CA SER A 184 -8.90 13.33 7.24
C SER A 184 -7.89 13.98 6.30
N ASP A 185 -6.59 13.84 6.56
CA ASP A 185 -5.53 14.37 5.70
C ASP A 185 -4.21 13.61 5.86
N LEU A 186 -3.34 13.70 4.85
CA LEU A 186 -2.00 13.11 4.82
C LEU A 186 -0.96 14.19 4.51
N PHE A 187 0.03 14.32 5.41
CA PHE A 187 1.11 15.30 5.33
C PHE A 187 2.43 14.64 4.96
N PHE A 188 3.12 15.23 3.97
CA PHE A 188 4.46 14.85 3.58
C PHE A 188 5.45 15.82 4.25
N ASN A 189 5.78 15.55 5.52
CA ASN A 189 6.63 16.43 6.33
C ASN A 189 8.04 16.55 5.74
N ASN A 190 8.57 15.44 5.23
CA ASN A 190 9.84 15.40 4.52
C ASN A 190 9.79 14.29 3.45
N PHE A 191 10.08 14.63 2.20
CA PHE A 191 10.03 13.67 1.10
C PHE A 191 11.27 13.83 0.20
N VAL A 192 12.27 12.99 0.44
CA VAL A 192 13.57 13.06 -0.21
C VAL A 192 13.77 11.87 -1.13
N VAL A 193 14.03 12.17 -2.40
CA VAL A 193 14.38 11.19 -3.42
C VAL A 193 15.89 11.09 -3.53
N GLN A 194 16.43 9.89 -3.50
CA GLN A 194 17.87 9.62 -3.52
C GLN A 194 18.18 8.64 -4.66
N LYS A 195 19.22 8.94 -5.42
CA LYS A 195 19.58 8.29 -6.69
C LYS A 195 20.86 7.48 -6.60
#